data_AF-A0A7X0L9P7-F1
#
_entry.id   AF-A0A7X0L9P7-F1
#
_cell.length_a   1.000
_cell.length_b   1.000
_cell.length_c   1.000
_cell.angle_alpha   90.00
_cell.angle_beta   90.00
_cell.angle_gamma   90.00
#
_symmetry.space_group_name_H-M   'P 1'
#
loop_
_entity.id
_entity.type
_entity.pdbx_description
1 polymer ?
#
loop_
_entity_poly.entity_id
_entity_poly.type
_entity_poly.pdbx_seq_one_letter_code
_entity_poly.pdbx_strand_id
1 'polypeptide(L)'
;MIPVEQQQEPTGTPRVRHAEHEAQANLLTVLRLCMTGKLRCSEKTRRPSTATVSAVADVLNGGDFYPHEAIAAFAWPMLLQAGGLAQLTGGRLVLTTRGKTALTRPPHLTIAQLWQRWLNNSLLDEFSRVEEIKGQRSANVLTAAKPRRKLVGQALAGLTPGEWMSIDGLFTAMRAAGLDPVVHRSERALWKLYLEDPQYGSLGYDGYHGWSLLQGRYTLAVLFEYAATLGVVDIEYVPPAGARDDYRDNWGGDCLDQLSRYDGLSALRLNPLGAHAVGLTGDYALAQAPASVVPTGRLTVLANFDIVALDGLPSADALLLDAFSERKTDRVWTLTAASLLHALDRGHTLDELRGYLNQAASHPVPHTVTTLLDDTGRRTGRLRDTGQTHLIECADEALAALIISDRRLRAVCTRIGERHLAVSPDRLPAFRKAALALGYPLG
;
A
#
# COMPACT_ATOMS: atom_id res chain seq x y z
N MET A 1 14.68 -12.94 -41.14
CA MET A 1 13.65 -12.91 -40.09
C MET A 1 13.97 -14.06 -39.16
N ILE A 2 14.77 -13.78 -38.14
CA ILE A 2 15.32 -14.79 -37.22
C ILE A 2 14.26 -15.03 -36.14
N PRO A 3 13.87 -16.28 -35.84
CA PRO A 3 12.93 -16.56 -34.77
C PRO A 3 13.59 -16.18 -33.44
N VAL A 4 12.87 -15.40 -32.64
CA VAL A 4 13.22 -15.12 -31.25
C VAL A 4 13.06 -16.44 -30.49
N GLU A 5 14.19 -17.08 -30.18
CA GLU A 5 14.26 -18.10 -29.15
C GLU A 5 13.75 -17.48 -27.84
N GLN A 6 12.53 -17.88 -27.46
CA GLN A 6 12.09 -17.77 -26.09
C GLN A 6 13.05 -18.61 -25.26
N GLN A 7 13.99 -17.94 -24.57
CA GLN A 7 14.80 -18.55 -23.54
C GLN A 7 13.84 -19.08 -22.46
N GLN A 8 13.50 -20.36 -22.55
CA GLN A 8 12.89 -21.10 -21.45
C GLN A 8 13.87 -21.06 -20.29
N GLU A 9 13.51 -20.31 -19.23
CA GLU A 9 14.20 -20.38 -17.94
C GLU A 9 14.26 -21.85 -17.50
N PRO A 10 15.38 -22.30 -16.90
CA PRO A 10 15.54 -23.69 -16.51
C PRO A 10 14.46 -24.11 -15.50
N THR A 11 13.78 -25.21 -15.81
CA THR A 11 12.87 -25.93 -14.92
C THR A 11 13.53 -26.18 -13.55
N GLY A 12 12.89 -25.71 -12.48
CA GLY A 12 12.76 -26.52 -11.27
C GLY A 12 13.71 -26.29 -10.09
N THR A 13 14.57 -25.26 -10.04
CA THR A 13 15.35 -25.00 -8.80
C THR A 13 14.50 -24.27 -7.76
N PRO A 14 14.26 -24.84 -6.57
CA PRO A 14 13.55 -24.14 -5.50
C PRO A 14 14.29 -22.87 -5.07
N ARG A 15 13.54 -21.78 -4.94
CA ARG A 15 14.03 -20.47 -4.46
C ARG A 15 13.52 -20.24 -3.05
N VAL A 16 14.42 -19.95 -2.12
CA VAL A 16 14.08 -19.54 -0.75
C VAL A 16 14.15 -18.02 -0.65
N ARG A 17 13.10 -17.40 -0.10
CA ARG A 17 13.06 -15.95 0.15
C ARG A 17 12.75 -15.66 1.61
N HIS A 18 13.71 -15.02 2.27
CA HIS A 18 13.59 -14.53 3.64
C HIS A 18 12.94 -13.15 3.62
N ALA A 19 11.62 -13.11 3.77
CA ALA A 19 10.83 -11.92 3.51
C ALA A 19 10.80 -10.93 4.68
N GLU A 20 11.21 -11.34 5.89
CA GLU A 20 11.17 -10.52 7.11
C GLU A 20 11.83 -9.15 6.97
N HIS A 21 13.10 -9.12 6.53
CA HIS A 21 13.88 -7.88 6.42
C HIS A 21 13.44 -7.07 5.21
N GLU A 22 13.12 -7.77 4.12
CA GLU A 22 12.69 -7.18 2.88
C GLU A 22 11.38 -6.42 3.03
N ALA A 23 10.39 -7.00 3.71
CA ALA A 23 9.09 -6.39 3.95
C ALA A 23 9.19 -5.11 4.80
N GLN A 24 10.10 -5.08 5.78
CA GLN A 24 10.34 -3.87 6.59
C GLN A 24 10.91 -2.72 5.76
N ALA A 25 11.85 -3.01 4.86
CA ALA A 25 12.36 -2.02 3.91
C ALA A 25 11.28 -1.60 2.89
N ASN A 26 10.55 -2.57 2.33
CA ASN A 26 9.51 -2.34 1.33
C ASN A 26 8.33 -1.52 1.86
N LEU A 27 7.94 -1.70 3.13
CA LEU A 27 6.92 -0.86 3.76
C LEU A 27 7.28 0.63 3.66
N LEU A 28 8.51 1.00 4.05
CA LEU A 28 8.96 2.39 3.99
C LEU A 28 9.06 2.89 2.54
N THR A 29 9.59 2.07 1.65
CA THR A 29 9.68 2.38 0.21
C THR A 29 8.30 2.70 -0.37
N VAL A 30 7.31 1.85 -0.16
CA VAL A 30 5.96 2.01 -0.74
C VAL A 30 5.22 3.19 -0.10
N LEU A 31 5.38 3.42 1.21
CA LEU A 31 4.82 4.60 1.87
C LEU A 31 5.39 5.90 1.26
N ARG A 32 6.70 5.98 1.06
CA ARG A 32 7.36 7.13 0.41
C ARG A 32 6.94 7.27 -1.05
N LEU A 33 6.84 6.16 -1.79
CA LEU A 33 6.33 6.17 -3.16
C LEU A 33 4.88 6.69 -3.21
N CYS A 34 4.04 6.36 -2.24
CA CYS A 34 2.69 6.91 -2.14
C CYS A 34 2.68 8.44 -1.98
N MET A 35 3.63 9.02 -1.23
CA MET A 35 3.74 10.48 -1.06
C MET A 35 4.09 11.21 -2.35
N THR A 36 4.70 10.53 -3.32
CA THR A 36 4.97 11.13 -4.64
C THR A 36 3.69 11.41 -5.45
N GLY A 37 2.54 10.87 -5.03
CA GLY A 37 1.25 11.02 -5.72
C GLY A 37 1.14 10.22 -7.02
N LYS A 38 2.10 9.33 -7.31
CA LYS A 38 2.15 8.51 -8.53
C LYS A 38 1.24 7.27 -8.47
N LEU A 39 0.90 6.78 -7.29
CA LEU A 39 0.12 5.56 -7.12
C LEU A 39 -1.38 5.80 -7.38
N ARG A 40 -1.93 5.06 -8.33
CA ARG A 40 -3.33 5.16 -8.74
C ARG A 40 -4.04 3.82 -8.58
N CYS A 41 -5.29 3.88 -8.13
CA CYS A 41 -6.15 2.71 -8.03
C CYS A 41 -7.54 3.01 -8.60
N SER A 42 -8.22 1.96 -9.04
CA SER A 42 -9.61 2.05 -9.49
C SER A 42 -10.52 2.50 -8.34
N GLU A 43 -11.41 3.46 -8.59
CA GLU A 43 -12.41 3.85 -7.59
C GLU A 43 -13.44 2.74 -7.32
N LYS A 44 -13.72 1.93 -8.35
CA LYS A 44 -14.69 0.83 -8.28
C LYS A 44 -14.11 -0.41 -7.59
N THR A 45 -12.94 -0.87 -8.04
CA THR A 45 -12.38 -2.14 -7.56
C THR A 45 -11.29 -1.97 -6.52
N ARG A 46 -10.82 -0.74 -6.28
CA ARG A 46 -9.69 -0.39 -5.41
C ARG A 46 -8.34 -1.00 -5.81
N ARG A 47 -8.31 -1.77 -6.91
CA ARG A 47 -7.10 -2.43 -7.43
C ARG A 47 -6.12 -1.39 -8.01
N PRO A 48 -4.81 -1.60 -7.85
CA PRO A 48 -3.80 -0.75 -8.47
C PRO A 48 -3.88 -0.81 -10.01
N SER A 49 -3.57 0.30 -10.67
CA SER A 49 -3.41 0.32 -12.13
C SER A 49 -2.13 -0.39 -12.55
N THR A 50 -2.01 -0.80 -13.81
CA THR A 50 -0.78 -1.40 -14.37
C THR A 50 0.45 -0.50 -14.13
N ALA A 51 0.31 0.80 -14.33
CA ALA A 51 1.38 1.77 -14.05
C ALA A 51 1.76 1.82 -12.57
N THR A 52 0.80 1.63 -11.66
CA THR A 52 1.06 1.56 -10.21
C THR A 52 1.79 0.29 -9.84
N VAL A 53 1.39 -0.84 -10.42
CA VAL A 53 2.07 -2.12 -10.23
C VAL A 53 3.52 -2.02 -10.71
N SER A 54 3.77 -1.50 -11.91
CA SER A 54 5.13 -1.27 -12.43
C SER A 54 5.94 -0.35 -11.50
N ALA A 55 5.38 0.80 -11.13
CA ALA A 55 6.08 1.76 -10.26
C ALA A 55 6.43 1.19 -8.88
N VAL A 56 5.60 0.29 -8.34
CA VAL A 56 5.92 -0.42 -7.10
C VAL A 56 7.01 -1.46 -7.36
N ALA A 57 6.87 -2.31 -8.38
CA ALA A 57 7.85 -3.34 -8.72
C ALA A 57 9.27 -2.77 -8.90
N ASP A 58 9.39 -1.62 -9.55
CA ASP A 58 10.67 -0.93 -9.80
C ASP A 58 11.42 -0.51 -8.52
N VAL A 59 10.69 -0.34 -7.40
CA VAL A 59 11.28 0.15 -6.15
C VAL A 59 11.41 -0.91 -5.07
N LEU A 60 10.76 -2.08 -5.22
CA LEU A 60 10.82 -3.15 -4.22
C LEU A 60 12.24 -3.67 -4.06
N ASN A 61 12.72 -3.68 -2.82
CA ASN A 61 13.91 -4.43 -2.44
C ASN A 61 13.64 -5.92 -2.71
N GLY A 62 14.54 -6.60 -3.41
CA GLY A 62 14.35 -7.99 -3.84
C GLY A 62 13.40 -8.19 -5.04
N GLY A 63 12.81 -7.12 -5.60
CA GLY A 63 11.87 -7.20 -6.72
C GLY A 63 10.54 -7.89 -6.38
N ASP A 64 9.76 -8.29 -7.37
CA ASP A 64 8.61 -9.18 -7.15
C ASP A 64 9.07 -10.65 -7.00
N PHE A 65 8.18 -11.58 -6.61
CA PHE A 65 8.51 -13.00 -6.43
C PHE A 65 8.84 -13.69 -7.76
N TYR A 66 8.14 -13.29 -8.82
CA TYR A 66 8.40 -13.75 -10.18
C TYR A 66 8.70 -12.55 -11.10
N PRO A 67 9.61 -12.69 -12.09
CA PRO A 67 10.00 -11.57 -12.96
C PRO A 67 8.85 -10.95 -13.77
N HIS A 68 7.84 -11.76 -14.14
CA HIS A 68 6.77 -11.35 -15.06
C HIS A 68 5.38 -11.44 -14.45
N GLU A 69 5.28 -11.75 -13.16
CA GLU A 69 4.00 -11.94 -12.48
C GLU A 69 3.95 -11.08 -11.23
N ALA A 70 3.03 -10.11 -11.23
CA ALA A 70 2.90 -9.18 -10.13
C ALA A 70 2.16 -9.83 -8.95
N ILE A 71 2.88 -10.04 -7.86
CA ILE A 71 2.37 -10.57 -6.60
C ILE A 71 2.58 -9.50 -5.53
N ALA A 72 3.82 -9.25 -5.12
CA ALA A 72 4.12 -8.26 -4.10
C ALA A 72 3.78 -6.83 -4.56
N ALA A 73 4.08 -6.50 -5.82
CA ALA A 73 3.83 -5.18 -6.37
C ALA A 73 2.32 -4.85 -6.46
N PHE A 74 1.49 -5.88 -6.67
CA PHE A 74 0.04 -5.75 -6.60
C PHE A 74 -0.46 -5.65 -5.14
N ALA A 75 0.10 -6.46 -4.24
CA ALA A 75 -0.34 -6.57 -2.85
C ALA A 75 -0.11 -5.29 -2.05
N TRP A 76 1.04 -4.64 -2.20
CA TRP A 76 1.41 -3.46 -1.40
C TRP A 76 0.36 -2.33 -1.41
N PRO A 77 -0.10 -1.83 -2.58
CA PRO A 77 -1.21 -0.85 -2.64
C PRO A 77 -2.50 -1.33 -1.96
N MET A 78 -2.81 -2.63 -2.02
CA MET A 78 -3.99 -3.22 -1.38
C MET A 78 -3.84 -3.26 0.13
N LEU A 79 -2.65 -3.62 0.63
CA LEU A 79 -2.30 -3.67 2.05
C LEU A 79 -2.32 -2.28 2.68
N LEU A 80 -1.78 -1.26 2.01
CA LEU A 80 -1.84 0.12 2.51
C LEU A 80 -3.28 0.63 2.65
N GLN A 81 -4.15 0.34 1.67
CA GLN A 81 -5.56 0.70 1.72
C GLN A 81 -6.31 -0.06 2.82
N ALA A 82 -6.15 -1.38 2.88
CA ALA A 82 -6.83 -2.21 3.87
C ALA A 82 -6.39 -1.90 5.30
N GLY A 83 -5.12 -1.52 5.47
CA GLY A 83 -4.52 -1.06 6.70
C GLY A 83 -4.94 0.35 7.14
N GLY A 84 -5.56 1.13 6.26
CA GLY A 84 -5.87 2.53 6.50
C GLY A 84 -4.62 3.42 6.59
N LEU A 85 -3.50 2.98 6.00
CA LEU A 85 -2.29 3.81 5.85
C LEU A 85 -2.40 4.75 4.65
N ALA A 86 -3.12 4.34 3.61
CA ALA A 86 -3.46 5.17 2.47
C ALA A 86 -4.97 5.12 2.20
N GLN A 87 -5.49 6.20 1.63
CA GLN A 87 -6.86 6.31 1.16
C GLN A 87 -6.90 6.81 -0.29
N LEU A 88 -7.93 6.41 -1.03
CA LEU A 88 -8.10 6.83 -2.42
C LEU A 88 -8.82 8.19 -2.48
N THR A 89 -8.22 9.17 -3.16
CA THR A 89 -8.80 10.48 -3.42
C THR A 89 -8.67 10.79 -4.92
N GLY A 90 -9.78 10.85 -5.66
CA GLY A 90 -9.77 11.07 -7.11
C GLY A 90 -8.91 10.06 -7.87
N GLY A 91 -9.07 8.77 -7.56
CA GLY A 91 -8.27 7.68 -8.11
C GLY A 91 -6.78 7.64 -7.74
N ARG A 92 -6.27 8.52 -6.87
CA ARG A 92 -4.89 8.51 -6.35
C ARG A 92 -4.82 8.04 -4.90
N LEU A 93 -3.82 7.22 -4.57
CA LEU A 93 -3.53 6.88 -3.18
C LEU A 93 -2.82 8.04 -2.49
N VAL A 94 -3.36 8.44 -1.35
CA VAL A 94 -2.84 9.51 -0.50
C VAL A 94 -2.67 8.95 0.92
N LEU A 95 -1.52 9.20 1.56
CA LEU A 95 -1.30 8.76 2.93
C LEU A 95 -2.29 9.40 3.90
N THR A 96 -2.85 8.59 4.79
CA THR A 96 -3.62 9.07 5.94
C THR A 96 -2.67 9.58 7.03
N THR A 97 -3.20 10.20 8.09
CA THR A 97 -2.41 10.53 9.28
C THR A 97 -1.66 9.31 9.82
N ARG A 98 -2.31 8.14 9.83
CA ARG A 98 -1.70 6.87 10.26
C ARG A 98 -0.56 6.45 9.32
N GLY A 99 -0.74 6.60 8.01
CA GLY A 99 0.32 6.34 7.02
C GLY A 99 1.54 7.23 7.20
N LYS A 100 1.32 8.52 7.48
CA LYS A 100 2.42 9.46 7.78
C LYS A 100 3.16 9.06 9.07
N THR A 101 2.44 8.72 10.14
CA THR A 101 3.06 8.23 11.38
C THR A 101 3.82 6.91 11.18
N ALA A 102 3.40 6.07 10.22
CA ALA A 102 4.08 4.81 9.94
C ALA A 102 5.49 4.98 9.34
N LEU A 103 5.83 6.14 8.77
CA LEU A 103 7.17 6.42 8.23
C LEU A 103 8.24 6.51 9.32
N THR A 104 7.87 6.89 10.55
CA THR A 104 8.79 7.07 11.67
C THR A 104 8.64 6.00 12.74
N ARG A 105 7.60 5.17 12.66
CA ARG A 105 7.34 4.08 13.61
C ARG A 105 8.21 2.86 13.26
N PRO A 106 8.68 2.07 14.24
CA PRO A 106 9.34 0.80 13.95
C PRO A 106 8.52 -0.07 12.99
N PRO A 107 9.08 -0.49 11.82
CA PRO A 107 8.34 -1.16 10.77
C PRO A 107 7.59 -2.42 11.21
N HIS A 108 8.20 -3.25 12.06
CA HIS A 108 7.60 -4.48 12.58
C HIS A 108 6.25 -4.25 13.26
N LEU A 109 6.07 -3.14 14.01
CA LEU A 109 4.81 -2.79 14.65
C LEU A 109 3.73 -2.44 13.61
N THR A 110 4.13 -1.74 12.56
CA THR A 110 3.22 -1.37 11.47
C THR A 110 2.81 -2.61 10.67
N ILE A 111 3.75 -3.51 10.37
CA ILE A 111 3.50 -4.77 9.66
C ILE A 111 2.55 -5.67 10.46
N ALA A 112 2.79 -5.87 11.76
CA ALA A 112 1.90 -6.64 12.62
C ALA A 112 0.47 -6.09 12.58
N GLN A 113 0.31 -4.76 12.62
CA GLN A 113 -0.99 -4.12 12.50
C GLN A 113 -1.59 -4.26 11.09
N LEU A 114 -0.79 -4.20 10.03
CA LEU A 114 -1.25 -4.41 8.66
C LEU A 114 -1.80 -5.82 8.48
N TRP A 115 -1.10 -6.84 8.98
CA TRP A 115 -1.56 -8.22 8.96
C TRP A 115 -2.91 -8.38 9.66
N GLN A 116 -3.03 -7.89 10.89
CA GLN A 116 -4.28 -7.97 11.65
C GLN A 116 -5.44 -7.21 10.99
N ARG A 117 -5.16 -6.07 10.36
CA ARG A 117 -6.18 -5.32 9.61
C ARG A 117 -6.56 -6.02 8.31
N TRP A 118 -5.61 -6.63 7.60
CA TRP A 118 -5.85 -7.41 6.40
C TRP A 118 -6.82 -8.58 6.65
N LEU A 119 -6.56 -9.35 7.72
CA LEU A 119 -7.41 -10.46 8.16
C LEU A 119 -8.84 -10.02 8.51
N ASN A 120 -9.04 -8.75 8.86
CA ASN A 120 -10.34 -8.20 9.27
C ASN A 120 -11.03 -7.32 8.21
N ASN A 121 -10.43 -7.19 7.02
CA ASN A 121 -10.92 -6.37 5.92
C ASN A 121 -11.66 -7.23 4.85
N SER A 122 -12.35 -6.59 3.92
CA SER A 122 -13.03 -7.18 2.77
C SER A 122 -12.81 -6.38 1.47
N LEU A 123 -11.71 -5.64 1.37
CA LEU A 123 -11.36 -4.76 0.24
C LEU A 123 -11.24 -5.53 -1.08
N LEU A 124 -10.73 -6.74 -0.99
CA LEU A 124 -10.53 -7.69 -2.07
C LEU A 124 -11.05 -9.04 -1.61
N ASP A 125 -11.34 -9.95 -2.53
CA ASP A 125 -11.44 -11.38 -2.26
C ASP A 125 -10.23 -12.06 -2.91
N GLU A 126 -9.39 -12.76 -2.16
CA GLU A 126 -8.16 -13.38 -2.69
C GLU A 126 -8.47 -14.40 -3.77
N PHE A 127 -9.64 -15.05 -3.72
CA PHE A 127 -10.04 -16.01 -4.76
C PHE A 127 -10.17 -15.35 -6.13
N SER A 128 -10.45 -14.04 -6.17
CA SER A 128 -10.50 -13.24 -7.41
C SER A 128 -9.15 -13.01 -8.08
N ARG A 129 -8.08 -13.58 -7.54
CA ARG A 129 -6.73 -13.63 -8.12
C ARG A 129 -6.37 -15.01 -8.71
N VAL A 130 -7.23 -16.00 -8.50
CA VAL A 130 -7.16 -17.31 -9.18
C VAL A 130 -8.00 -17.20 -10.45
N GLU A 131 -7.41 -16.62 -11.49
CA GLU A 131 -8.15 -16.12 -12.67
C GLU A 131 -8.67 -17.23 -13.59
N GLU A 132 -8.03 -18.42 -13.58
CA GLU A 132 -8.45 -19.58 -14.37
C GLU A 132 -9.77 -20.18 -13.88
N ILE A 133 -10.12 -20.02 -12.59
CA ILE A 133 -11.44 -20.39 -12.08
C ILE A 133 -12.41 -19.25 -12.37
N LYS A 134 -13.27 -19.43 -13.37
CA LYS A 134 -14.22 -18.44 -13.85
C LYS A 134 -15.55 -18.48 -13.07
N GLY A 135 -16.46 -17.55 -13.40
CA GLY A 135 -17.81 -17.49 -12.83
C GLY A 135 -17.94 -16.97 -11.39
N GLN A 136 -16.82 -16.61 -10.76
CA GLN A 136 -16.72 -16.07 -9.40
C GLN A 136 -17.59 -14.83 -9.13
N ARG A 137 -17.86 -14.01 -10.16
CA ARG A 137 -18.65 -12.75 -10.04
C ARG A 137 -20.16 -12.98 -10.02
N SER A 138 -20.60 -14.23 -10.22
CA SER A 138 -22.02 -14.54 -10.22
C SER A 138 -22.62 -14.39 -8.82
N ALA A 139 -23.90 -14.00 -8.77
CA ALA A 139 -24.59 -13.79 -7.50
C ALA A 139 -24.60 -15.07 -6.64
N ASN A 140 -24.35 -14.88 -5.33
CA ASN A 140 -24.38 -15.92 -4.31
C ASN A 140 -23.44 -17.11 -4.54
N VAL A 141 -22.29 -16.89 -5.20
CA VAL A 141 -21.28 -17.94 -5.40
C VAL A 141 -20.32 -18.05 -4.22
N LEU A 142 -19.62 -16.97 -3.88
CA LEU A 142 -18.55 -16.99 -2.88
C LEU A 142 -19.05 -16.69 -1.47
N THR A 143 -18.51 -17.39 -0.47
CA THR A 143 -18.64 -17.03 0.95
C THR A 143 -17.90 -15.72 1.23
N ALA A 144 -18.14 -15.12 2.40
CA ALA A 144 -17.45 -13.88 2.76
C ALA A 144 -15.93 -14.09 2.89
N ALA A 145 -15.14 -13.15 2.38
CA ALA A 145 -13.67 -13.24 2.42
C ALA A 145 -13.12 -13.17 3.85
N LYS A 146 -13.68 -12.30 4.71
CA LYS A 146 -13.17 -12.06 6.07
C LYS A 146 -13.11 -13.32 6.95
N PRO A 147 -14.19 -14.14 7.07
CA PRO A 147 -14.11 -15.41 7.79
C PRO A 147 -13.06 -16.37 7.23
N ARG A 148 -12.99 -16.54 5.89
CA ARG A 148 -12.00 -17.40 5.24
C ARG A 148 -10.57 -16.98 5.58
N ARG A 149 -10.28 -15.68 5.50
CA ARG A 149 -8.98 -15.09 5.83
C ARG A 149 -8.57 -15.38 7.27
N LYS A 150 -9.50 -15.25 8.22
CA LYS A 150 -9.24 -15.55 9.63
C LYS A 150 -8.82 -17.00 9.86
N LEU A 151 -9.42 -17.95 9.14
CA LEU A 151 -9.03 -19.37 9.25
C LEU A 151 -7.59 -19.60 8.77
N VAL A 152 -7.18 -18.95 7.67
CA VAL A 152 -5.77 -18.99 7.21
C VAL A 152 -4.84 -18.32 8.23
N GLY A 153 -5.25 -17.20 8.83
CA GLY A 153 -4.50 -16.55 9.89
C GLY A 153 -4.35 -17.40 11.16
N GLN A 154 -5.39 -18.15 11.52
CA GLN A 154 -5.34 -19.14 12.62
C GLN A 154 -4.41 -20.30 12.29
N ALA A 155 -4.39 -20.77 11.04
CA ALA A 155 -3.47 -21.81 10.59
C ALA A 155 -2.01 -21.37 10.75
N LEU A 156 -1.69 -20.11 10.39
CA LEU A 156 -0.36 -19.54 10.62
C LEU A 156 -0.01 -19.45 12.12
N ALA A 157 -0.97 -19.10 12.97
CA ALA A 157 -0.75 -19.06 14.42
C ALA A 157 -0.56 -20.45 15.05
N GLY A 158 -0.94 -21.53 14.36
CA GLY A 158 -0.71 -22.91 14.79
C GLY A 158 0.65 -23.49 14.40
N LEU A 159 1.48 -22.74 13.67
CA LEU A 159 2.81 -23.19 13.24
C LEU A 159 3.84 -23.04 14.35
N THR A 160 4.82 -23.94 14.38
CA THR A 160 6.04 -23.76 15.18
C THR A 160 6.90 -22.65 14.54
N PRO A 161 7.19 -21.54 15.24
CA PRO A 161 8.05 -20.49 14.71
C PRO A 161 9.44 -21.03 14.36
N GLY A 162 9.98 -20.62 13.21
CA GLY A 162 11.33 -21.00 12.77
C GLY A 162 11.44 -22.35 12.06
N GLU A 163 10.39 -23.17 12.03
CA GLU A 163 10.37 -24.45 11.31
C GLU A 163 9.74 -24.34 9.92
N TRP A 164 10.32 -25.02 8.94
CA TRP A 164 9.76 -25.13 7.60
C TRP A 164 8.60 -26.13 7.59
N MET A 165 7.49 -25.75 6.95
CA MET A 165 6.32 -26.58 6.72
C MET A 165 6.00 -26.61 5.23
N SER A 166 5.86 -27.81 4.66
CA SER A 166 5.38 -27.97 3.29
C SER A 166 3.92 -27.53 3.18
N ILE A 167 3.53 -26.99 2.01
CA ILE A 167 2.16 -26.53 1.80
C ILE A 167 1.16 -27.69 1.90
N ASP A 168 1.48 -28.87 1.37
CA ASP A 168 0.57 -30.02 1.46
C ASP A 168 0.45 -30.55 2.90
N GLY A 169 1.53 -30.41 3.69
CA GLY A 169 1.52 -30.62 5.13
C GLY A 169 0.60 -29.62 5.85
N LEU A 170 0.70 -28.33 5.52
CA LEU A 170 -0.18 -27.29 6.03
C LEU A 170 -1.66 -27.55 5.67
N PHE A 171 -1.96 -27.92 4.43
CA PHE A 171 -3.30 -28.27 3.99
C PHE A 171 -3.87 -29.45 4.78
N THR A 172 -3.04 -30.44 5.07
CA THR A 172 -3.43 -31.59 5.90
C THR A 172 -3.68 -31.17 7.35
N ALA A 173 -2.81 -30.35 7.94
CA ALA A 173 -2.98 -29.82 9.28
C ALA A 173 -4.25 -28.95 9.42
N MET A 174 -4.52 -28.07 8.45
CA MET A 174 -5.71 -27.23 8.41
C MET A 174 -6.99 -28.07 8.39
N ARG A 175 -7.05 -29.09 7.52
CA ARG A 175 -8.21 -30.01 7.45
C ARG A 175 -8.39 -30.78 8.75
N ALA A 176 -7.31 -31.30 9.35
CA ALA A 176 -7.35 -32.00 10.63
C ALA A 176 -7.83 -31.10 11.78
N ALA A 177 -7.49 -29.81 11.76
CA ALA A 177 -7.90 -28.83 12.75
C ALA A 177 -9.28 -28.19 12.48
N GLY A 178 -9.98 -28.57 11.40
CA GLY A 178 -11.24 -27.95 11.00
C GLY A 178 -11.12 -26.49 10.53
N LEU A 179 -9.92 -26.05 10.17
CA LEU A 179 -9.64 -24.71 9.65
C LEU A 179 -9.90 -24.68 8.14
N ASP A 180 -11.19 -24.75 7.76
CA ASP A 180 -11.60 -24.89 6.36
C ASP A 180 -12.13 -23.57 5.76
N PRO A 181 -11.35 -22.82 4.96
CA PRO A 181 -11.77 -21.58 4.34
C PRO A 181 -12.69 -21.81 3.13
N VAL A 182 -13.85 -22.43 3.36
CA VAL A 182 -14.82 -22.82 2.32
C VAL A 182 -15.14 -21.64 1.40
N VAL A 183 -14.80 -21.77 0.12
CA VAL A 183 -14.92 -20.71 -0.89
C VAL A 183 -16.34 -20.57 -1.41
N HIS A 184 -17.02 -21.68 -1.67
CA HIS A 184 -18.34 -21.71 -2.28
C HIS A 184 -19.46 -21.68 -1.22
N ARG A 185 -20.59 -20.99 -1.49
CA ARG A 185 -21.69 -20.87 -0.53
C ARG A 185 -22.53 -22.14 -0.34
N SER A 186 -22.58 -23.00 -1.35
CA SER A 186 -23.37 -24.22 -1.39
C SER A 186 -22.89 -25.10 -2.54
N GLU A 187 -23.26 -26.38 -2.54
CA GLU A 187 -22.97 -27.27 -3.69
C GLU A 187 -23.55 -26.71 -4.99
N ARG A 188 -24.73 -26.11 -4.95
CA ARG A 188 -25.34 -25.43 -6.12
C ARG A 188 -24.49 -24.26 -6.64
N ALA A 189 -23.68 -23.62 -5.79
CA ALA A 189 -22.80 -22.54 -6.20
C ALA A 189 -21.59 -23.04 -7.01
N LEU A 190 -21.15 -24.28 -6.80
CA LEU A 190 -20.04 -24.90 -7.53
C LEU A 190 -20.33 -24.98 -9.03
N TRP A 191 -21.59 -25.22 -9.41
CA TRP A 191 -22.04 -25.23 -10.81
C TRP A 191 -21.79 -23.94 -11.57
N LYS A 192 -21.58 -22.83 -10.86
CA LYS A 192 -21.26 -21.52 -11.45
C LYS A 192 -19.75 -21.28 -11.54
N LEU A 193 -18.93 -22.08 -10.88
CA LEU A 193 -17.48 -22.02 -11.01
C LEU A 193 -17.05 -23.02 -12.07
N TYR A 194 -16.12 -22.63 -12.93
CA TYR A 194 -15.70 -23.48 -14.03
C TYR A 194 -14.30 -23.12 -14.53
N LEU A 195 -13.64 -24.08 -15.16
CA LEU A 195 -12.45 -23.85 -15.98
C LEU A 195 -12.87 -23.74 -17.44
N GLU A 196 -12.23 -22.84 -18.19
CA GLU A 196 -12.45 -22.64 -19.63
C GLU A 196 -13.90 -22.28 -20.04
N ASP A 197 -14.84 -23.24 -19.97
CA ASP A 197 -16.26 -23.21 -20.39
C ASP A 197 -17.23 -23.60 -19.24
N PRO A 198 -18.36 -22.89 -19.06
CA PRO A 198 -19.29 -23.12 -17.95
C PRO A 198 -20.11 -24.42 -18.04
N GLN A 199 -20.28 -25.00 -19.24
CA GLN A 199 -21.09 -26.19 -19.44
C GLN A 199 -20.29 -27.48 -19.25
N TYR A 200 -19.05 -27.51 -19.74
CA TYR A 200 -18.20 -28.70 -19.66
C TYR A 200 -17.19 -28.64 -18.51
N GLY A 201 -16.59 -27.47 -18.24
CA GLY A 201 -15.59 -27.29 -17.19
C GLY A 201 -16.15 -26.96 -15.82
N SER A 202 -17.44 -27.23 -15.58
CA SER A 202 -18.10 -26.90 -14.31
C SER A 202 -17.51 -27.67 -13.13
N LEU A 203 -17.21 -26.97 -12.04
CA LEU A 203 -16.72 -27.58 -10.80
C LEU A 203 -17.85 -28.17 -9.94
N GLY A 204 -19.09 -28.13 -10.43
CA GLY A 204 -20.26 -28.71 -9.75
C GLY A 204 -20.35 -30.23 -9.84
N TYR A 205 -19.59 -30.87 -10.75
CA TYR A 205 -19.52 -32.31 -10.84
C TYR A 205 -18.77 -32.90 -9.64
N ASP A 206 -19.23 -34.07 -9.18
CA ASP A 206 -18.61 -34.77 -8.06
C ASP A 206 -17.18 -35.20 -8.40
N GLY A 207 -16.24 -35.00 -7.47
CA GLY A 207 -14.81 -35.22 -7.69
C GLY A 207 -14.03 -34.08 -8.37
N TYR A 208 -14.69 -33.07 -8.94
CA TYR A 208 -14.04 -31.99 -9.73
C TYR A 208 -13.86 -30.67 -8.95
N HIS A 209 -13.98 -30.69 -7.62
CA HIS A 209 -13.83 -29.51 -6.76
C HIS A 209 -13.05 -29.83 -5.48
N GLY A 210 -11.98 -30.60 -5.61
CA GLY A 210 -11.12 -31.01 -4.50
C GLY A 210 -10.65 -29.82 -3.64
N TRP A 211 -10.40 -30.09 -2.35
CA TRP A 211 -10.05 -29.06 -1.38
C TRP A 211 -8.84 -28.21 -1.83
N SER A 212 -7.81 -28.83 -2.42
CA SER A 212 -6.60 -28.14 -2.91
C SER A 212 -6.88 -27.19 -4.09
N LEU A 213 -7.89 -27.50 -4.91
CA LEU A 213 -8.30 -26.71 -6.06
C LEU A 213 -8.98 -25.41 -5.65
N LEU A 214 -9.87 -25.45 -4.65
CA LEU A 214 -10.64 -24.27 -4.21
C LEU A 214 -10.03 -23.64 -2.96
N GLN A 215 -10.16 -24.30 -1.81
CA GLN A 215 -9.68 -23.80 -0.52
C GLN A 215 -8.16 -23.71 -0.47
N GLY A 216 -7.46 -24.66 -1.11
CA GLY A 216 -6.01 -24.64 -1.25
C GLY A 216 -5.53 -23.45 -2.06
N ARG A 217 -6.08 -23.20 -3.26
CA ARG A 217 -5.72 -22.01 -4.07
C ARG A 217 -6.06 -20.69 -3.39
N TYR A 218 -7.19 -20.63 -2.69
CA TYR A 218 -7.50 -19.49 -1.83
C TYR A 218 -6.42 -19.29 -0.74
N THR A 219 -6.03 -20.36 -0.06
CA THR A 219 -5.02 -20.33 1.00
C THR A 219 -3.66 -19.91 0.46
N LEU A 220 -3.24 -20.44 -0.68
CA LEU A 220 -2.01 -20.03 -1.38
C LEU A 220 -2.01 -18.53 -1.70
N ALA A 221 -3.12 -17.99 -2.19
CA ALA A 221 -3.22 -16.56 -2.48
C ALA A 221 -3.03 -15.71 -1.21
N VAL A 222 -3.64 -16.09 -0.08
CA VAL A 222 -3.46 -15.39 1.21
C VAL A 222 -2.01 -15.46 1.69
N LEU A 223 -1.39 -16.64 1.59
CA LEU A 223 -0.03 -16.89 2.09
C LEU A 223 1.03 -16.23 1.22
N PHE A 224 0.99 -16.47 -0.09
CA PHE A 224 2.03 -16.03 -1.02
C PHE A 224 1.90 -14.53 -1.33
N GLU A 225 0.69 -14.03 -1.61
CA GLU A 225 0.54 -12.63 -2.04
C GLU A 225 0.51 -11.65 -0.88
N TYR A 226 0.01 -12.04 0.31
CA TYR A 226 -0.17 -11.08 1.39
C TYR A 226 0.70 -11.38 2.61
N ALA A 227 0.75 -12.62 3.08
CA ALA A 227 1.59 -12.96 4.24
C ALA A 227 3.09 -12.85 3.90
N ALA A 228 3.53 -13.38 2.76
CA ALA A 228 4.93 -13.28 2.33
C ALA A 228 5.31 -11.84 1.98
N THR A 229 4.44 -11.07 1.31
CA THR A 229 4.72 -9.64 1.03
C THR A 229 4.84 -8.79 2.30
N LEU A 230 4.06 -9.10 3.34
CA LEU A 230 4.22 -8.48 4.66
C LEU A 230 5.42 -9.04 5.45
N GLY A 231 6.12 -10.05 4.95
CA GLY A 231 7.23 -10.68 5.65
C GLY A 231 6.80 -11.47 6.88
N VAL A 232 5.53 -11.87 6.98
CA VAL A 232 5.00 -12.73 8.06
C VAL A 232 5.55 -14.16 7.93
N VAL A 233 5.81 -14.59 6.69
CA VAL A 233 6.38 -15.90 6.41
C VAL A 233 7.58 -15.77 5.48
N ASP A 234 8.58 -16.60 5.72
CA ASP A 234 9.55 -16.94 4.68
C ASP A 234 8.97 -18.03 3.80
N ILE A 235 9.37 -18.06 2.54
CA ILE A 235 8.78 -18.95 1.54
C ILE A 235 9.84 -19.68 0.73
N GLU A 236 9.48 -20.89 0.33
CA GLU A 236 10.17 -21.66 -0.70
C GLU A 236 9.20 -21.83 -1.88
N TYR A 237 9.67 -21.51 -3.09
CA TYR A 237 8.83 -21.57 -4.28
C TYR A 237 9.63 -21.88 -5.55
N VAL A 238 8.94 -22.45 -6.53
CA VAL A 238 9.40 -22.71 -7.90
C VAL A 238 8.56 -21.91 -8.89
N PRO A 239 8.91 -21.83 -10.19
CA PRO A 239 7.99 -21.34 -11.20
C PRO A 239 6.63 -22.04 -11.11
N PRO A 240 5.48 -21.34 -11.28
CA PRO A 240 4.17 -21.94 -11.05
C PRO A 240 3.76 -22.94 -12.14
N ALA A 241 4.29 -22.80 -13.35
CA ALA A 241 4.05 -23.72 -14.45
C ALA A 241 4.52 -25.14 -14.10
N GLY A 242 3.58 -26.09 -14.12
CA GLY A 242 3.82 -27.50 -13.83
C GLY A 242 4.11 -27.82 -12.36
N ALA A 243 4.05 -26.85 -11.45
CA ALA A 243 4.34 -27.08 -10.03
C ALA A 243 3.27 -27.89 -9.30
N ARG A 244 2.04 -27.87 -9.83
CA ARG A 244 0.90 -28.65 -9.35
C ARG A 244 0.14 -29.23 -10.54
N ASP A 245 -0.52 -30.34 -10.33
CA ASP A 245 -1.27 -31.08 -11.36
C ASP A 245 -2.69 -31.47 -10.93
N ASP A 246 -3.10 -31.11 -9.70
CA ASP A 246 -4.40 -31.41 -9.08
C ASP A 246 -5.63 -30.84 -9.80
N TYR A 247 -5.40 -30.11 -10.90
CA TYR A 247 -6.42 -29.54 -11.76
C TYR A 247 -6.49 -30.18 -13.14
N ARG A 248 -5.49 -30.97 -13.57
CA ARG A 248 -5.35 -31.47 -14.95
C ARG A 248 -6.45 -32.45 -15.36
N ASP A 249 -7.01 -33.17 -14.39
CA ASP A 249 -8.13 -34.09 -14.62
C ASP A 249 -9.48 -33.37 -14.77
N ASN A 250 -9.56 -32.07 -14.45
CA ASN A 250 -10.75 -31.28 -14.75
C ASN A 250 -10.80 -30.94 -16.24
N TRP A 251 -12.00 -30.95 -16.80
CA TRP A 251 -12.21 -30.51 -18.18
C TRP A 251 -11.77 -29.04 -18.35
N GLY A 252 -10.90 -28.79 -19.33
CA GLY A 252 -10.25 -27.48 -19.57
C GLY A 252 -9.05 -27.18 -18.68
N GLY A 253 -8.68 -28.10 -17.77
CA GLY A 253 -7.49 -27.98 -16.92
C GLY A 253 -6.24 -28.66 -17.52
N ASP A 254 -6.42 -29.59 -18.44
CA ASP A 254 -5.37 -30.35 -19.13
C ASP A 254 -4.44 -29.45 -19.96
N CYS A 255 -5.00 -28.39 -20.57
CA CYS A 255 -4.27 -27.41 -21.38
C CYS A 255 -3.63 -26.27 -20.56
N LEU A 256 -3.82 -26.24 -19.24
CA LEU A 256 -3.26 -25.19 -18.38
C LEU A 256 -1.85 -25.53 -17.89
N ASP A 257 -0.91 -24.63 -18.10
CA ASP A 257 0.44 -24.75 -17.52
C ASP A 257 0.41 -24.62 -15.99
N GLN A 258 -0.52 -23.83 -15.46
CA GLN A 258 -0.76 -23.59 -14.04
C GLN A 258 -2.21 -23.15 -13.82
N LEU A 259 -2.80 -23.46 -12.67
CA LEU A 259 -4.15 -22.97 -12.32
C LEU A 259 -4.09 -21.57 -11.70
N SER A 260 -3.02 -21.27 -10.97
CA SER A 260 -2.80 -19.96 -10.39
C SER A 260 -1.32 -19.59 -10.37
N ARG A 261 -1.04 -18.30 -10.30
CA ARG A 261 0.31 -17.76 -10.08
C ARG A 261 0.95 -18.22 -8.76
N TYR A 262 0.18 -18.82 -7.86
CA TYR A 262 0.66 -19.25 -6.54
C TYR A 262 1.01 -20.73 -6.49
N ASP A 263 0.78 -21.48 -7.58
CA ASP A 263 0.91 -22.94 -7.62
C ASP A 263 2.33 -23.39 -7.27
N GLY A 264 3.32 -22.54 -7.56
CA GLY A 264 4.73 -22.76 -7.27
C GLY A 264 5.14 -22.67 -5.80
N LEU A 265 4.25 -22.28 -4.87
CA LEU A 265 4.58 -22.26 -3.44
C LEU A 265 4.66 -23.69 -2.88
N SER A 266 5.86 -24.10 -2.46
CA SER A 266 6.15 -25.47 -2.00
C SER A 266 6.21 -25.58 -0.47
N ALA A 267 6.80 -24.59 0.21
CA ALA A 267 6.90 -24.56 1.66
C ALA A 267 6.91 -23.14 2.21
N LEU A 268 6.65 -23.01 3.51
CA LEU A 268 6.76 -21.76 4.24
C LEU A 268 7.33 -21.97 5.63
N ARG A 269 7.79 -20.88 6.24
CA ARG A 269 8.24 -20.84 7.63
C ARG A 269 7.70 -19.58 8.30
N LEU A 270 7.05 -19.74 9.46
CA LEU A 270 6.68 -18.61 10.29
C LEU A 270 7.95 -18.00 10.91
N ASN A 271 8.37 -16.84 10.43
CA ASN A 271 9.59 -16.16 10.90
C ASN A 271 9.31 -15.34 12.19
N PRO A 272 10.33 -14.79 12.86
CA PRO A 272 10.16 -14.01 14.09
C PRO A 272 9.19 -12.83 13.98
N LEU A 273 9.20 -12.10 12.85
CA LEU A 273 8.26 -11.02 12.58
C LEU A 273 6.83 -11.54 12.47
N GLY A 274 6.64 -12.68 11.80
CA GLY A 274 5.38 -13.38 11.70
C GLY A 274 4.85 -13.83 13.05
N ALA A 275 5.68 -14.48 13.87
CA ALA A 275 5.34 -14.92 15.22
C ALA A 275 4.86 -13.76 16.09
N HIS A 276 5.50 -12.59 15.97
CA HIS A 276 5.02 -11.36 16.61
C HIS A 276 3.70 -10.87 16.02
N ALA A 277 3.57 -10.84 14.69
CA ALA A 277 2.37 -10.38 14.00
C ALA A 277 1.11 -11.24 14.29
N VAL A 278 1.28 -12.54 14.53
CA VAL A 278 0.20 -13.45 14.91
C VAL A 278 -0.04 -13.52 16.43
N GLY A 279 0.79 -12.84 17.23
CA GLY A 279 0.63 -12.74 18.69
C GLY A 279 1.19 -13.93 19.50
N LEU A 280 2.07 -14.74 18.91
CA LEU A 280 2.78 -15.81 19.63
C LEU A 280 3.93 -15.25 20.50
N THR A 281 4.48 -14.09 20.15
CA THR A 281 5.53 -13.41 20.90
C THR A 281 5.18 -11.95 21.19
N GLY A 282 5.35 -11.53 22.46
CA GLY A 282 5.05 -10.17 22.90
C GLY A 282 6.07 -9.13 22.43
N ASP A 283 7.36 -9.49 22.49
CA ASP A 283 8.45 -8.62 22.10
C ASP A 283 9.13 -9.14 20.83
N TYR A 284 9.09 -8.33 19.78
CA TYR A 284 9.95 -8.53 18.62
C TYR A 284 11.35 -8.03 18.97
N ALA A 285 12.16 -8.90 19.58
CA ALA A 285 13.60 -8.70 19.58
C ALA A 285 14.06 -8.88 18.13
N LEU A 286 14.71 -7.86 17.55
CA LEU A 286 15.40 -7.98 16.27
C LEU A 286 16.25 -9.25 16.34
N ALA A 287 15.78 -10.34 15.74
CA ALA A 287 16.62 -11.48 15.45
C ALA A 287 17.77 -10.86 14.66
N GLN A 288 18.96 -10.86 15.27
CA GLN A 288 20.13 -10.23 14.71
C GLN A 288 20.20 -10.64 13.24
N ALA A 289 20.04 -9.68 12.34
CA ALA A 289 20.39 -9.90 10.95
C ALA A 289 21.76 -10.59 10.95
N PRO A 290 22.00 -11.67 10.19
CA PRO A 290 23.37 -12.08 9.94
C PRO A 290 24.06 -10.81 9.47
N ALA A 291 25.07 -10.37 10.23
CA ALA A 291 25.61 -9.02 10.19
C ALA A 291 26.02 -8.64 8.77
N SER A 292 25.08 -8.13 7.98
CA SER A 292 25.38 -7.24 6.89
C SER A 292 25.77 -5.98 7.61
N VAL A 293 27.09 -5.76 7.65
CA VAL A 293 27.70 -4.49 8.02
C VAL A 293 26.96 -3.42 7.24
N VAL A 294 25.94 -2.81 7.85
CA VAL A 294 25.38 -1.56 7.34
C VAL A 294 26.52 -0.58 7.57
N PRO A 295 27.24 -0.11 6.53
CA PRO A 295 28.28 0.86 6.78
C PRO A 295 27.53 2.10 7.25
N THR A 296 27.70 2.46 8.52
CA THR A 296 27.49 3.84 8.96
C THR A 296 28.33 4.72 8.05
N GLY A 297 27.72 5.77 7.49
CA GLY A 297 28.37 6.62 6.51
C GLY A 297 28.14 6.20 5.07
N ARG A 298 26.87 6.15 4.64
CA ARG A 298 26.50 5.92 3.22
C ARG A 298 26.44 7.21 2.41
N LEU A 299 26.43 8.35 3.09
CA LEU A 299 26.31 9.65 2.46
C LEU A 299 27.22 10.69 3.09
N THR A 300 27.72 11.59 2.25
CA THR A 300 28.45 12.77 2.67
C THR A 300 27.59 13.99 2.40
N VAL A 301 27.29 14.74 3.46
CA VAL A 301 26.58 16.02 3.36
C VAL A 301 27.61 17.14 3.32
N LEU A 302 27.59 17.93 2.26
CA LEU A 302 28.56 18.98 2.00
C LEU A 302 27.99 20.36 2.38
N ALA A 303 28.89 21.28 2.73
CA ALA A 303 28.50 22.63 3.16
C ALA A 303 27.85 23.46 2.03
N ASN A 304 28.04 23.06 0.78
CA ASN A 304 27.42 23.63 -0.42
C ASN A 304 26.00 23.08 -0.69
N PHE A 305 25.42 22.36 0.27
CA PHE A 305 24.08 21.76 0.20
C PHE A 305 23.95 20.50 -0.66
N ASP A 306 25.05 19.96 -1.18
CA ASP A 306 25.04 18.68 -1.86
C ASP A 306 25.06 17.52 -0.86
N ILE A 307 24.27 16.50 -1.17
CA ILE A 307 24.25 15.19 -0.51
C ILE A 307 24.77 14.19 -1.53
N VAL A 308 25.88 13.56 -1.20
CA VAL A 308 26.57 12.60 -2.09
C VAL A 308 26.46 11.21 -1.51
N ALA A 309 25.89 10.29 -2.28
CA ALA A 309 25.90 8.86 -1.99
C ALA A 309 27.28 8.27 -2.24
N LEU A 310 27.82 7.58 -1.23
CA LEU A 310 29.09 6.87 -1.35
C LEU A 310 28.91 5.52 -2.04
N ASP A 311 27.80 4.82 -1.76
CA ASP A 311 27.43 3.53 -2.34
C ASP A 311 26.00 3.57 -2.94
N GLY A 312 25.45 2.42 -3.34
CA GLY A 312 24.05 2.31 -3.71
C GLY A 312 23.13 2.64 -2.52
N LEU A 313 22.16 3.55 -2.72
CA LEU A 313 21.13 3.82 -1.71
C LEU A 313 19.95 2.85 -1.83
N PRO A 314 19.36 2.42 -0.70
CA PRO A 314 18.06 1.78 -0.71
C PRO A 314 17.00 2.67 -1.38
N SER A 315 16.05 2.06 -2.10
CA SER A 315 14.99 2.79 -2.82
C SER A 315 14.19 3.74 -1.93
N ALA A 316 13.89 3.33 -0.68
CA ALA A 316 13.22 4.19 0.29
C ALA A 316 13.99 5.50 0.50
N ASP A 317 15.30 5.42 0.65
CA ASP A 317 16.14 6.58 0.98
C ASP A 317 16.35 7.47 -0.23
N ALA A 318 16.53 6.88 -1.41
CA ALA A 318 16.53 7.61 -2.67
C ALA A 318 15.24 8.41 -2.86
N LEU A 319 14.07 7.80 -2.59
CA LEU A 319 12.77 8.48 -2.64
C LEU A 319 12.63 9.60 -1.61
N LEU A 320 13.24 9.46 -0.42
CA LEU A 320 13.26 10.52 0.58
C LEU A 320 14.10 11.70 0.10
N LEU A 321 15.31 11.45 -0.39
CA LEU A 321 16.16 12.51 -0.93
C LEU A 321 15.47 13.21 -2.11
N ASP A 322 14.90 12.45 -3.05
CA ASP A 322 14.13 13.00 -4.18
C ASP A 322 12.93 13.85 -3.75
N ALA A 323 12.37 13.60 -2.57
CA ALA A 323 11.28 14.42 -2.04
C ALA A 323 11.77 15.81 -1.59
N PHE A 324 12.96 15.91 -0.99
CA PHE A 324 13.48 17.12 -0.35
C PHE A 324 14.52 17.88 -1.16
N SER A 325 15.02 17.30 -2.26
CA SER A 325 16.18 17.82 -2.98
C SER A 325 16.03 17.63 -4.49
N GLU A 326 16.88 18.32 -5.25
CA GLU A 326 16.99 18.14 -6.69
C GLU A 326 18.07 17.09 -6.99
N ARG A 327 17.67 15.97 -7.61
CA ARG A 327 18.63 14.97 -8.08
C ARG A 327 19.42 15.53 -9.28
N LYS A 328 20.74 15.68 -9.13
CA LYS A 328 21.66 16.10 -10.21
C LYS A 328 22.20 14.90 -10.98
N THR A 329 22.51 13.82 -10.27
CA THR A 329 22.96 12.54 -10.84
C THR A 329 22.37 11.40 -10.00
N ASP A 330 22.63 10.15 -10.38
CA ASP A 330 22.15 8.98 -9.62
C ASP A 330 22.65 8.94 -8.16
N ARG A 331 23.72 9.68 -7.85
CA ARG A 331 24.38 9.72 -6.53
C ARG A 331 24.45 11.10 -5.90
N VAL A 332 23.99 12.16 -6.56
CA VAL A 332 24.13 13.52 -6.06
C VAL A 332 22.78 14.21 -6.04
N TRP A 333 22.44 14.75 -4.88
CA TRP A 333 21.25 15.54 -4.61
C TRP A 333 21.62 16.90 -4.05
N THR A 334 20.97 17.95 -4.50
CA THR A 334 21.21 19.31 -3.99
C THR A 334 20.00 19.81 -3.22
N LEU A 335 20.18 20.21 -1.97
CA LEU A 335 19.15 20.88 -1.18
C LEU A 335 19.03 22.35 -1.59
N THR A 336 17.80 22.80 -1.87
CA THR A 336 17.50 24.21 -2.08
C THR A 336 16.34 24.65 -1.18
N ALA A 337 16.24 25.95 -0.88
CA ALA A 337 15.08 26.45 -0.13
C ALA A 337 13.76 26.12 -0.86
N ALA A 338 13.76 26.16 -2.19
CA ALA A 338 12.60 25.83 -3.01
C ALA A 338 12.23 24.33 -2.89
N SER A 339 13.20 23.42 -2.98
CA SER A 339 12.95 21.98 -2.87
C SER A 339 12.39 21.60 -1.50
N LEU A 340 12.94 22.19 -0.43
CA LEU A 340 12.45 22.00 0.94
C LEU A 340 11.02 22.53 1.14
N LEU A 341 10.71 23.72 0.61
CA LEU A 341 9.36 24.28 0.68
C LEU A 341 8.35 23.41 -0.10
N HIS A 342 8.72 22.90 -1.28
CA HIS A 342 7.89 21.98 -2.05
C HIS A 342 7.68 20.63 -1.35
N ALA A 343 8.67 20.14 -0.60
CA ALA A 343 8.50 18.94 0.23
C ALA A 343 7.48 19.18 1.36
N LEU A 344 7.58 20.33 2.02
CA LEU A 344 6.68 20.72 3.11
C LEU A 344 5.25 20.95 2.62
N ASP A 345 5.08 21.57 1.44
CA ASP A 345 3.78 21.74 0.78
C ASP A 345 3.11 20.38 0.47
N ARG A 346 3.91 19.37 0.07
CA ARG A 346 3.45 17.99 -0.11
C ARG A 346 3.23 17.22 1.21
N GLY A 347 3.46 17.87 2.35
CA GLY A 347 3.19 17.32 3.68
C GLY A 347 4.28 16.42 4.24
N HIS A 348 5.52 16.51 3.72
CA HIS A 348 6.70 15.97 4.39
C HIS A 348 7.10 16.81 5.60
N THR A 349 7.96 16.27 6.49
CA THR A 349 8.44 16.99 7.69
C THR A 349 9.95 17.13 7.68
N LEU A 350 10.48 18.29 8.09
CA LEU A 350 11.93 18.49 8.16
C LEU A 350 12.60 17.59 9.20
N ASP A 351 11.85 17.15 10.22
CA ASP A 351 12.37 16.22 11.22
C ASP A 351 12.67 14.85 10.63
N GLU A 352 11.89 14.40 9.64
CA GLU A 352 12.17 13.17 8.88
C GLU A 352 13.52 13.27 8.16
N LEU A 353 13.75 14.37 7.43
CA LEU A 353 15.01 14.60 6.73
C LEU A 353 16.18 14.73 7.72
N ARG A 354 16.01 15.50 8.80
CA ARG A 354 17.06 15.71 9.81
C ARG A 354 17.45 14.39 10.48
N GLY A 355 16.47 13.58 10.86
CA GLY A 355 16.69 12.25 11.44
C GLY A 355 17.45 11.33 10.49
N TYR A 356 17.05 11.31 9.21
CA TYR A 356 17.73 10.51 8.18
C TYR A 356 19.19 10.96 7.97
N LEU A 357 19.44 12.26 7.78
CA LEU A 357 20.80 12.77 7.55
C LEU A 357 21.71 12.46 8.75
N ASN A 358 21.24 12.64 9.97
CA ASN A 358 22.02 12.33 11.17
C ASN A 358 22.34 10.83 11.32
N GLN A 359 21.45 9.96 10.85
CA GLN A 359 21.65 8.51 10.92
C GLN A 359 22.59 8.00 9.83
N ALA A 360 22.46 8.53 8.61
CA ALA A 360 23.11 7.97 7.43
C ALA A 360 24.44 8.65 7.06
N ALA A 361 24.67 9.89 7.52
CA ALA A 361 25.86 10.66 7.15
C ALA A 361 27.15 10.11 7.79
N SER A 362 28.24 10.10 7.01
CA SER A 362 29.57 9.69 7.49
C SER A 362 30.19 10.72 8.43
N HIS A 363 29.77 11.97 8.31
CA HIS A 363 30.22 13.10 9.10
C HIS A 363 29.01 13.87 9.64
N PRO A 364 29.16 14.59 10.76
CA PRO A 364 28.11 15.47 11.26
C PRO A 364 27.61 16.41 10.18
N VAL A 365 26.29 16.59 10.12
CA VAL A 365 25.64 17.47 9.13
C VAL A 365 26.20 18.90 9.28
N PRO A 366 26.70 19.53 8.21
CA PRO A 366 27.25 20.89 8.27
C PRO A 366 26.26 21.92 8.81
N HIS A 367 26.77 22.89 9.57
CA HIS A 367 25.94 23.96 10.17
C HIS A 367 25.19 24.81 9.13
N THR A 368 25.73 24.93 7.91
CA THR A 368 25.04 25.61 6.80
C THR A 368 23.74 24.90 6.44
N VAL A 369 23.74 23.57 6.38
CA VAL A 369 22.55 22.75 6.07
C VAL A 369 21.54 22.83 7.21
N THR A 370 21.98 22.73 8.47
CA THR A 370 21.06 22.87 9.62
C THR A 370 20.37 24.23 9.62
N THR A 371 21.11 25.30 9.32
CA THR A 371 20.56 26.67 9.23
C THR A 371 19.52 26.79 8.12
N LEU A 372 19.79 26.21 6.94
CA LEU A 372 18.82 26.18 5.83
C LEU A 372 17.51 25.47 6.21
N LEU A 373 17.62 24.34 6.91
CA LEU A 373 16.45 23.59 7.40
C LEU A 373 15.66 24.44 8.40
N ASP A 374 16.33 25.06 9.36
CA ASP A 374 15.66 25.87 10.40
C ASP A 374 15.03 27.15 9.80
N ASP A 375 15.70 27.81 8.87
CA ASP A 375 15.16 28.96 8.13
C ASP A 375 13.91 28.60 7.34
N THR A 376 13.93 27.44 6.69
CA THR A 376 12.78 26.95 5.92
C THR A 376 11.64 26.56 6.86
N GLY A 377 11.95 25.88 7.96
CA GLY A 377 10.99 25.52 9.00
C GLY A 377 10.36 26.74 9.68
N ARG A 378 11.08 27.86 9.79
CA ARG A 378 10.50 29.11 10.30
C ARG A 378 9.46 29.73 9.37
N ARG A 379 9.53 29.46 8.06
CA ARG A 379 8.59 29.99 7.06
C ARG A 379 7.30 29.18 6.97
N THR A 380 7.32 27.89 7.31
CA THR A 380 6.14 27.04 7.25
C THR A 380 5.09 27.39 8.31
N GLY A 381 3.81 27.21 7.96
CA GLY A 381 2.69 27.49 8.85
C GLY A 381 2.38 28.97 9.09
N ARG A 382 3.14 29.90 8.49
CA ARG A 382 2.88 31.36 8.54
C ARG A 382 1.73 31.82 7.66
N LEU A 383 1.45 31.07 6.59
CA LEU A 383 0.28 31.26 5.75
C LEU A 383 -0.70 30.12 6.03
N ARG A 384 -1.99 30.47 6.15
CA ARG A 384 -3.06 29.51 6.34
C ARG A 384 -4.20 29.85 5.39
N ASP A 385 -4.60 28.87 4.59
CA ASP A 385 -5.87 28.95 3.88
C ASP A 385 -7.00 28.81 4.91
N THR A 386 -7.90 29.78 4.94
CA THR A 386 -9.05 29.81 5.85
C THR A 386 -10.36 29.42 5.16
N GLY A 387 -10.27 29.00 3.89
CA GLY A 387 -11.39 28.53 3.10
C GLY A 387 -11.95 29.59 2.14
N GLN A 388 -12.98 29.20 1.42
CA GLN A 388 -13.65 30.06 0.45
C GLN A 388 -14.52 31.10 1.15
N THR A 389 -14.54 32.31 0.60
CA THR A 389 -15.38 33.41 1.07
C THR A 389 -16.05 34.06 -0.14
N HIS A 390 -17.34 34.37 -0.04
CA HIS A 390 -18.03 35.16 -1.04
C HIS A 390 -17.72 36.63 -0.83
N LEU A 391 -17.16 37.26 -1.86
CA LEU A 391 -16.92 38.70 -1.89
C LEU A 391 -18.13 39.38 -2.50
N ILE A 392 -18.83 40.20 -1.71
CA ILE A 392 -20.00 40.97 -2.13
C ILE A 392 -19.56 42.41 -2.37
N GLU A 393 -19.72 42.89 -3.59
CA GLU A 393 -19.47 44.29 -3.94
C GLU A 393 -20.70 45.15 -3.67
N CYS A 394 -20.48 46.28 -2.99
CA CYS A 394 -21.47 47.33 -2.77
C CYS A 394 -21.30 48.44 -3.81
N ALA A 395 -22.41 49.08 -4.17
CA ALA A 395 -22.43 50.19 -5.12
C ALA A 395 -21.55 51.38 -4.70
N ASP A 396 -21.42 51.63 -3.40
CA ASP A 396 -20.58 52.68 -2.83
C ASP A 396 -20.17 52.34 -1.38
N GLU A 397 -19.34 53.21 -0.80
CA GLU A 397 -18.89 53.07 0.59
C GLU A 397 -20.04 53.23 1.61
N ALA A 398 -21.00 54.12 1.33
CA ALA A 398 -22.11 54.39 2.23
C ALA A 398 -23.00 53.15 2.41
N LEU A 399 -23.24 52.41 1.34
CA LEU A 399 -23.97 51.15 1.37
C LEU A 399 -23.21 50.06 2.14
N ALA A 400 -21.89 49.95 1.97
CA ALA A 400 -21.08 49.02 2.76
C ALA A 400 -21.12 49.36 4.26
N ALA A 401 -21.09 50.65 4.61
CA ALA A 401 -21.24 51.12 5.98
C ALA A 401 -22.65 50.85 6.54
N LEU A 402 -23.69 51.06 5.74
CA LEU A 402 -25.08 50.75 6.09
C LEU A 402 -25.23 49.26 6.42
N ILE A 403 -24.75 48.37 5.55
CA ILE A 403 -24.85 46.92 5.74
C ILE A 403 -24.09 46.44 7.00
N ILE A 404 -22.93 47.03 7.30
CA ILE A 404 -22.14 46.69 8.51
C ILE A 404 -22.73 47.27 9.79
N SER A 405 -23.55 48.32 9.69
CA SER A 405 -24.25 48.90 10.84
C SER A 405 -25.51 48.13 11.24
N ASP A 406 -26.12 47.39 10.30
CA ASP A 406 -27.23 46.48 10.61
C ASP A 406 -26.75 45.28 11.46
N ARG A 407 -27.42 45.05 12.59
CA ARG A 407 -27.04 44.05 13.58
C ARG A 407 -27.12 42.61 13.06
N ARG A 408 -28.01 42.32 12.12
CA ARG A 408 -28.19 40.98 11.55
C ARG A 408 -27.12 40.72 10.50
N LEU A 409 -26.82 41.70 9.66
CA LEU A 409 -25.80 41.60 8.61
C LEU A 409 -24.38 41.60 9.18
N ARG A 410 -24.09 42.44 10.18
CA ARG A 410 -22.79 42.49 10.87
C ARG A 410 -22.36 41.16 11.50
N ALA A 411 -23.32 40.32 11.90
CA ALA A 411 -23.03 38.99 12.46
C ALA A 411 -22.58 37.96 11.40
N VAL A 412 -22.89 38.23 10.13
CA VAL A 412 -22.71 37.27 9.02
C VAL A 412 -21.75 37.77 7.93
N CYS A 413 -21.33 39.03 7.96
CA CYS A 413 -20.35 39.59 7.03
C CYS A 413 -19.22 40.36 7.74
N THR A 414 -18.06 40.41 7.08
CA THR A 414 -16.90 41.21 7.50
C THR A 414 -16.57 42.20 6.40
N ARG A 415 -16.37 43.48 6.73
CA ARG A 415 -15.99 44.48 5.72
C ARG A 415 -14.54 44.27 5.28
N ILE A 416 -14.32 44.26 3.96
CA ILE A 416 -12.99 44.20 3.34
C ILE A 416 -12.85 45.42 2.43
N GLY A 417 -12.04 46.39 2.86
CA GLY A 417 -11.87 47.65 2.16
C GLY A 417 -13.12 48.53 2.14
N GLU A 418 -13.20 49.43 1.16
CA GLU A 418 -14.21 50.48 1.15
C GLU A 418 -15.59 49.99 0.70
N ARG A 419 -15.64 49.11 -0.31
CA ARG A 419 -16.87 48.70 -1.00
C ARG A 419 -17.18 47.20 -0.96
N HIS A 420 -16.37 46.38 -0.29
CA HIS A 420 -16.56 44.93 -0.32
C HIS A 420 -16.87 44.34 1.06
N LEU A 421 -17.66 43.27 1.04
CA LEU A 421 -18.03 42.48 2.21
C LEU A 421 -17.67 41.01 1.97
N ALA A 422 -17.02 40.39 2.94
CA ALA A 422 -16.75 38.97 2.97
C ALA A 422 -17.85 38.23 3.73
N VAL A 423 -18.41 37.20 3.10
CA VAL A 423 -19.43 36.32 3.70
C VAL A 423 -18.99 34.87 3.52
N SER A 424 -18.97 34.09 4.60
CA SER A 424 -18.63 32.67 4.52
C SER A 424 -19.78 31.89 3.83
N PRO A 425 -19.50 30.83 3.06
CA PRO A 425 -20.51 30.08 2.29
C PRO A 425 -21.67 29.56 3.14
N ASP A 426 -21.39 29.13 4.37
CA ASP A 426 -22.39 28.67 5.36
C ASP A 426 -23.34 29.80 5.82
N ARG A 427 -22.87 31.05 5.81
CA ARG A 427 -23.63 32.23 6.24
C ARG A 427 -24.28 32.98 5.08
N LEU A 428 -23.96 32.65 3.83
CA LEU A 428 -24.51 33.30 2.64
C LEU A 428 -26.05 33.27 2.59
N PRO A 429 -26.76 32.18 2.92
CA PRO A 429 -28.22 32.19 2.93
C PRO A 429 -28.82 33.16 3.95
N ALA A 430 -28.20 33.27 5.13
CA ALA A 430 -28.61 34.21 6.17
C ALA A 430 -28.34 35.65 5.75
N PHE A 431 -27.19 35.91 5.11
CA PHE A 431 -26.87 37.21 4.52
C PHE A 431 -27.89 37.62 3.46
N ARG A 432 -28.21 36.75 2.49
CA ARG A 432 -29.21 37.02 1.44
C ARG A 432 -30.57 37.41 2.03
N LYS A 433 -31.03 36.67 3.04
CA LYS A 433 -32.29 36.95 3.73
C LYS A 433 -32.28 38.30 4.45
N ALA A 434 -31.19 38.62 5.14
CA ALA A 434 -31.06 39.88 5.88
C ALA A 434 -30.88 41.09 4.94
N ALA A 435 -30.13 40.93 3.85
CA ALA A 435 -29.94 41.97 2.84
C ALA A 435 -31.24 42.27 2.09
N LEU A 436 -32.02 41.24 1.74
CA LEU A 436 -33.36 41.39 1.17
C LEU A 436 -34.29 42.16 2.11
N ALA A 437 -34.26 41.87 3.41
CA ALA A 437 -35.06 42.59 4.41
C ALA A 437 -34.63 44.06 4.57
N LEU A 438 -33.38 44.40 4.27
CA LEU A 438 -32.87 45.77 4.23
C LEU A 438 -33.15 46.48 2.89
N GLY A 439 -33.74 45.78 1.91
CA GLY A 439 -34.09 46.32 0.59
C GLY A 439 -33.03 46.11 -0.50
N TYR A 440 -31.98 45.33 -0.22
CA TYR A 440 -30.88 45.09 -1.15
C TYR A 440 -30.82 43.60 -1.55
N PRO A 441 -31.54 43.19 -2.60
CA PRO A 441 -31.48 41.81 -3.08
C PRO A 441 -30.10 41.48 -3.65
N LEU A 442 -29.53 40.35 -3.23
CA LEU A 442 -28.28 39.81 -3.77
C LEU A 442 -28.58 38.66 -4.74
N GLY A 443 -28.19 38.84 -6.00
CA GLY A 443 -28.34 37.88 -7.11
C GLY A 443 -27.67 36.54 -6.86
#